data_AF-A0AAU7JSZ8-F1
#
_entry.id   AF-A0AAU7JSZ8-F1
#
_cell.length_a   1.000
_cell.length_b   1.000
_cell.length_c   1.000
_cell.angle_alpha   90.00
_cell.angle_beta   90.00
_cell.angle_gamma   90.00
#
_symmetry.space_group_name_H-M   'P 1'
#
loop_
_entity.id
_entity.type
_entity.pdbx_description
1 polymer ?
#
loop_
_entity_poly.entity_id
_entity_poly.type
_entity_poly.pdbx_seq_one_letter_code
_entity_poly.pdbx_strand_id
1 'polypeptide(L)' 'MSESPRAAVIYYCPFCAEEDLRPVEEPRGAWRCNACARVFTVQMATIDTTRIPGRLREEAELQVNGQQPQGGSS' A
#
# COMPACT_ATOMS: atom_id res chain seq x y z
N MET A 1 -9.88 21.77 -5.71
CA MET A 1 -10.38 20.58 -6.43
C MET A 1 -10.59 19.49 -5.40
N SER A 2 -11.74 18.81 -5.38
CA SER A 2 -11.98 17.71 -4.42
C SER A 2 -11.08 16.53 -4.77
N GLU A 3 -10.08 16.28 -3.94
CA GLU A 3 -9.26 15.09 -4.02
C GLU A 3 -10.11 13.92 -3.52
N SER A 4 -10.91 13.33 -4.41
CA SER A 4 -11.66 12.12 -4.09
C SER A 4 -10.63 11.02 -3.85
N PRO A 5 -10.51 10.48 -2.63
CA PRO A 5 -9.55 9.41 -2.38
C PRO A 5 -9.87 8.28 -3.36
N ARG A 6 -8.92 7.96 -4.23
CA ARG A 6 -9.07 6.85 -5.18
C ARG A 6 -9.33 5.60 -4.36
N ALA A 7 -10.57 5.12 -4.36
CA ALA A 7 -10.91 3.86 -3.71
C ALA A 7 -10.09 2.76 -4.39
N ALA A 8 -9.54 1.84 -3.60
CA ALA A 8 -8.93 0.63 -4.15
C ALA A 8 -10.02 -0.13 -4.92
N VAL A 9 -9.83 -0.29 -6.24
CA VAL A 9 -10.71 -1.10 -7.07
C VAL A 9 -10.18 -2.53 -7.06
N ILE A 10 -11.04 -3.48 -6.73
CA ILE A 10 -10.74 -4.91 -6.76
C ILE A 10 -11.54 -5.52 -7.90
N TYR A 11 -10.85 -6.25 -8.78
CA TYR A 11 -11.49 -6.83 -9.96
C TYR A 11 -12.07 -8.23 -9.71
N TYR A 12 -11.56 -8.96 -8.72
CA TYR A 12 -11.94 -10.35 -8.45
C TYR A 12 -12.24 -10.58 -6.98
N CYS A 13 -13.31 -11.34 -6.71
CA CYS A 13 -13.65 -11.77 -5.35
C CYS A 13 -12.57 -12.72 -4.81
N PRO A 14 -11.94 -12.43 -3.66
CA PRO A 14 -10.88 -13.29 -3.11
C PRO A 14 -11.37 -14.68 -2.65
N PHE A 15 -12.70 -14.89 -2.60
CA PHE A 15 -13.30 -16.13 -2.14
C PHE A 15 -13.83 -17.03 -3.27
N CYS A 16 -14.22 -16.48 -4.42
CA CYS A 16 -14.83 -17.25 -5.51
C CYS A 16 -14.32 -16.90 -6.91
N ALA A 17 -13.38 -15.95 -7.03
CA ALA A 17 -12.81 -15.48 -8.29
C ALA A 17 -13.78 -14.82 -9.29
N GLU A 18 -15.03 -14.57 -8.90
CA GLU A 18 -16.00 -13.83 -9.73
C GLU A 18 -15.76 -12.30 -9.72
N GLU A 19 -16.17 -11.64 -10.79
CA GLU A 19 -15.92 -10.23 -11.06
C GLU A 19 -17.08 -9.31 -10.60
N ASP A 20 -18.24 -9.87 -10.24
CA ASP A 20 -19.43 -9.09 -9.86
C ASP A 20 -19.35 -8.57 -8.42
N LEU A 21 -18.41 -7.64 -8.21
CA LEU A 21 -18.15 -6.92 -6.98
C LEU A 21 -18.81 -5.53 -7.00
N ARG A 22 -19.36 -5.11 -5.87
CA ARG A 22 -19.90 -3.75 -5.67
C ARG A 22 -19.43 -3.18 -4.33
N PRO A 23 -19.07 -1.88 -4.25
CA PRO A 23 -18.80 -1.25 -2.98
C PRO A 23 -20.09 -1.20 -2.14
N VAL A 24 -19.94 -1.30 -0.83
CA VAL A 24 -21.03 -1.01 0.13
C VAL A 24 -20.66 0.22 0.94
N GLU A 25 -21.66 0.97 1.38
CA GLU A 25 -21.47 2.27 2.03
C GLU A 25 -20.77 2.13 3.39
N GLU A 26 -21.22 1.16 4.20
CA GLU A 26 -20.70 0.89 5.53
C GLU A 26 -20.44 -0.61 5.71
N PRO A 27 -19.31 -1.01 6.33
CA PRO A 27 -18.22 -0.14 6.79
C PRO A 27 -17.35 0.39 5.63
N ARG A 28 -16.61 1.49 5.84
CA ARG A 28 -15.68 2.07 4.85
C ARG A 28 -14.80 0.99 4.21
N GLY A 29 -14.75 0.99 2.88
CA GLY A 29 -13.91 0.07 2.11
C GLY A 29 -14.47 -1.34 2.02
N ALA A 30 -15.73 -1.56 2.40
CA ALA A 30 -16.39 -2.83 2.21
C ALA A 30 -16.90 -3.04 0.78
N TRP A 31 -16.93 -4.30 0.39
CA TRP A 31 -17.34 -4.81 -0.90
C TRP A 31 -18.23 -6.02 -0.71
N ARG A 32 -19.27 -6.12 -1.55
CA ARG A 32 -20.10 -7.32 -1.67
C ARG A 32 -19.82 -8.03 -2.99
N CYS A 33 -19.78 -9.35 -2.96
CA CYS A 33 -19.81 -10.19 -4.15
C CYS A 33 -21.22 -10.72 -4.36
N ASN A 34 -21.82 -10.45 -5.52
CA ASN A 34 -23.18 -10.92 -5.80
C ASN A 34 -23.21 -12.42 -6.14
N ALA A 35 -22.12 -13.00 -6.64
CA ALA A 35 -22.07 -14.42 -7.01
C ALA A 35 -22.03 -15.37 -5.80
N CYS A 36 -21.31 -15.00 -4.74
CA CYS A 36 -21.16 -15.83 -3.53
C CYS A 36 -21.69 -15.19 -2.24
N ALA A 37 -22.37 -14.04 -2.36
CA ALA A 37 -23.03 -13.29 -1.28
C ALA A 37 -22.13 -12.82 -0.11
N ARG A 38 -20.80 -12.92 -0.23
CA ARG A 38 -19.87 -12.49 0.83
C ARG A 38 -19.68 -10.98 0.82
N VAL A 39 -19.61 -10.42 2.02
CA VAL A 39 -19.23 -9.03 2.27
C VAL A 39 -17.89 -9.02 3.01
N PHE A 40 -16.95 -8.20 2.56
CA PHE A 40 -15.60 -8.12 3.12
C PHE A 40 -15.05 -6.69 3.02
N THR A 41 -14.10 -6.33 3.89
CA THR A 41 -13.42 -5.03 3.87
C THR A 41 -12.05 -5.12 3.24
N VAL A 42 -11.67 -4.08 2.49
CA VAL A 42 -10.30 -3.91 1.99
C VAL A 42 -9.70 -2.64 2.56
N GLN A 43 -8.49 -2.81 3.10
CA GLN A 43 -7.74 -1.78 3.78
C GLN A 43 -6.26 -1.96 3.49
N MET A 44 -5.56 -0.85 3.23
CA MET A 44 -4.11 -0.85 3.08
C MET A 44 -3.49 -1.04 4.47
N ALA A 45 -2.76 -2.14 4.66
CA ALA A 45 -2.11 -2.42 5.94
C ALA A 45 -0.79 -1.66 6.11
N THR A 46 0.11 -1.75 5.12
CA THR A 46 1.41 -1.05 5.10
C THR A 46 1.97 -1.02 3.68
N ILE A 47 3.02 -0.21 3.46
CA ILE A 47 3.87 -0.29 2.27
C ILE A 47 5.18 -0.94 2.72
N ASP A 48 5.46 -2.14 2.21
CA ASP A 48 6.70 -2.86 2.51
C ASP A 48 7.88 -2.28 1.69
N THR A 49 8.58 -1.30 2.28
CA THR A 49 9.72 -0.63 1.63
C THR A 49 10.95 -1.52 1.49
N THR A 50 11.02 -2.63 2.22
CA THR A 50 12.17 -3.56 2.17
C THR A 50 12.28 -4.26 0.81
N ARG A 51 11.17 -4.33 0.06
CA ARG A 51 11.09 -4.97 -1.26
C ARG A 51 11.22 -4.00 -2.44
N ILE A 52 11.58 -2.74 -2.21
CA ILE A 52 11.80 -1.74 -3.26
C ILE A 52 13.32 -1.54 -3.41
N PRO A 53 13.98 -2.17 -4.40
CA PRO A 53 15.45 -2.29 -4.46
C PRO A 53 16.22 -0.97 -4.68
N GLY A 54 15.54 0.16 -4.85
CA GLY A 54 16.15 1.48 -5.07
C GLY A 54 16.29 2.35 -3.82
N ARG A 55 15.46 2.15 -2.78
CA ARG A 55 15.46 3.02 -1.60
C ARG A 55 16.65 2.74 -0.67
N LEU A 56 16.94 1.46 -0.44
CA LEU A 56 18.00 1.03 0.46
C LEU A 56 19.41 1.44 -0.02
N ARG A 57 19.62 1.50 -1.34
CA ARG A 57 20.92 1.91 -1.90
C ARG A 57 21.17 3.41 -1.69
N GLU A 58 20.18 4.25 -1.95
CA GLU A 58 20.28 5.69 -1.70
C GLU A 58 20.39 5.98 -0.19
N GLU A 59 19.64 5.27 0.67
CA GLU A 59 19.78 5.34 2.13
C GLU A 59 21.20 4.93 2.60
N ALA A 60 21.79 3.88 2.02
CA ALA A 60 23.16 3.45 2.32
C ALA A 60 24.21 4.44 1.80
N GLU A 61 24.04 4.98 0.59
CA GLU A 61 24.93 5.98 -0.01
C GLU A 61 24.88 7.31 0.80
N LEU A 62 23.70 7.73 1.27
CA LEU A 62 23.53 8.89 2.17
C LEU A 62 24.17 8.66 3.55
N GLN A 63 24.03 7.46 4.14
CA GLN A 63 24.67 7.12 5.41
C GLN A 63 26.20 7.08 5.29
N VAL A 64 26.73 6.53 4.19
CA VAL A 64 28.17 6.51 3.91
C VAL A 64 28.72 7.92 3.70
N ASN A 65 28.00 8.79 2.97
CA ASN A 65 28.45 10.17 2.71
C ASN A 65 28.18 11.13 3.89
N GLY A 66 27.28 10.77 4.81
CA GLY A 66 27.03 11.50 6.06
C GLY A 66 28.04 11.20 7.18
N GLN A 67 28.84 10.13 7.05
CA GLN A 67 29.88 9.76 8.01
C GLN A 67 31.24 10.38 7.63
N GLN A 68 31.31 11.71 7.49
CA GLN A 68 32.59 12.40 7.42
C GLN A 68 33.20 12.46 8.83
N PRO A 69 34.39 11.90 9.09
CA PRO A 69 35.02 12.00 10.39
C PRO A 69 35.38 13.46 10.65
N GLN A 70 34.79 14.03 11.69
CA GLN A 70 35.27 15.25 12.32
C GLN A 70 36.51 14.87 13.14
N GLY A 71 37.64 14.69 12.46
CA GLY A 71 38.98 14.66 13.04
C GLY A 71 39.87 15.42 12.07
N GLY A 72 40.39 16.58 12.39
CA GLY A 72 41.08 16.96 13.61
C GLY A 72 42.56 17.11 13.22
N SER A 73 43.10 18.32 13.25
CA SER A 73 44.55 18.55 13.21
C SER A 73 44.92 19.91 13.79
N SER A 74 45.71 19.78 14.86
CA SER A 74 46.62 20.73 15.52
C SER A 74 46.08 21.89 16.34
#